data_AF-A0A3A8A9C3-F1
#
_entry.id   AF-A0A3A8A9C3-F1
#
_cell.length_a   1.000
_cell.length_b   1.000
_cell.length_c   1.000
_cell.angle_alpha   90.00
_cell.angle_beta   90.00
_cell.angle_gamma   90.00
#
_symmetry.space_group_name_H-M   'P 1'
#
loop_
_entity.id
_entity.type
_entity.pdbx_description
1 polymer ?
#
loop_
_entity_poly.entity_id
_entity_poly.type
_entity_poly.pdbx_seq_one_letter_code
_entity_poly.pdbx_strand_id
1 'polypeptide(L)'
;MPDGAAGRERTVFRLAVFVLAFVPVSAGLAGTLLGAGLPGLEAATEAVNLDSHIRYLSGLLLGIGLGFWSTVMRPAIRLDRFRLLAVIVIAGGAARLLSLLLAGWPDAPHVAALAMELVVTPALLAWSMRL
;
A
#
# COMPACT_ATOMS: atom_id res chain seq x y z
N MET A 1 36.35 7.50 5.02
CA MET A 1 35.27 6.49 4.99
C MET A 1 33.92 7.17 4.74
N PRO A 2 33.56 7.47 3.48
CA PRO A 2 32.22 7.95 3.11
C PRO A 2 31.14 6.84 3.09
N ASP A 3 31.54 5.57 3.13
CA ASP A 3 30.65 4.42 2.88
C ASP A 3 29.65 4.11 4.01
N GLY A 4 29.92 4.57 5.23
CA GLY A 4 29.09 4.26 6.40
C GLY A 4 27.74 4.98 6.43
N ALA A 5 27.67 6.21 5.92
CA ALA A 5 26.44 7.01 5.91
C ALA A 5 25.46 6.54 4.83
N ALA A 6 25.95 6.33 3.60
CA ALA A 6 25.16 5.80 2.50
C ALA A 6 24.66 4.37 2.77
N GLY A 7 25.49 3.53 3.41
CA GLY A 7 25.08 2.20 3.86
C GLY A 7 23.97 2.25 4.91
N ARG A 8 24.08 3.17 5.88
CA ARG A 8 23.04 3.37 6.90
C ARG A 8 21.73 3.85 6.30
N GLU A 9 21.78 4.82 5.39
CA GLU A 9 20.58 5.36 4.73
C GLU A 9 19.81 4.26 3.99
N ARG A 10 20.52 3.41 3.23
CA ARG A 10 19.91 2.25 2.55
C ARG A 10 19.27 1.27 3.52
N THR A 11 19.89 1.03 4.68
CA THR A 11 19.34 0.15 5.72
C THR A 11 18.05 0.72 6.32
N VAL A 12 18.03 2.02 6.63
CA VAL A 12 16.82 2.66 7.17
C VAL A 12 15.70 2.63 6.13
N PHE A 13 15.99 2.92 4.86
CA PHE A 13 14.99 2.83 3.79
C PHE A 13 14.42 1.42 3.66
N ARG A 14 15.28 0.38 3.69
CA ARG A 14 14.83 -1.02 3.65
C ARG A 14 13.88 -1.34 4.79
N LEU A 15 14.25 -0.95 6.01
CA LEU A 15 13.43 -1.19 7.20
C LEU A 15 12.10 -0.46 7.10
N ALA A 16 12.11 0.81 6.69
CA ALA A 16 10.90 1.61 6.51
C ALA A 16 9.95 0.96 5.50
N VAL A 17 10.45 0.59 4.31
CA VAL A 17 9.63 -0.09 3.30
C VAL A 17 9.15 -1.45 3.79
N PHE A 18 9.99 -2.22 4.49
CA PHE A 18 9.61 -3.52 5.03
C PHE A 18 8.46 -3.39 6.05
N VAL A 19 8.58 -2.46 7.00
CA VAL A 19 7.54 -2.24 8.02
C VAL A 19 6.27 -1.67 7.41
N LEU A 20 6.38 -0.65 6.54
CA LEU A 20 5.20 0.01 5.96
C LEU A 20 4.47 -0.90 4.96
N ALA A 21 5.18 -1.76 4.23
CA ALA A 21 4.57 -2.75 3.34
C ALA A 21 3.82 -3.86 4.09
N PHE A 22 4.02 -4.00 5.41
CA PHE A 22 3.20 -4.89 6.22
C PHE A 22 1.72 -4.49 6.20
N VAL A 23 1.41 -3.20 6.06
CA VAL A 23 0.03 -2.68 5.99
C VAL A 23 -0.72 -3.27 4.79
N PRO A 24 -0.29 -3.08 3.53
CA PRO A 24 -0.97 -3.68 2.38
C PRO A 24 -0.92 -5.21 2.37
N VAL A 25 0.13 -5.84 2.93
CA VAL A 25 0.16 -7.32 3.05
C VAL A 25 -0.92 -7.82 4.00
N SER A 26 -0.99 -7.27 5.22
CA SER A 26 -1.96 -7.71 6.23
C SER A 26 -3.39 -7.37 5.83
N ALA A 27 -3.64 -6.13 5.37
CA ALA A 27 -4.95 -5.70 4.89
C ALA A 27 -5.41 -6.49 3.66
N GLY A 28 -4.51 -6.66 2.67
CA GLY A 28 -4.80 -7.43 1.46
C GLY A 28 -5.05 -8.92 1.75
N LEU A 29 -4.27 -9.52 2.66
CA LEU A 29 -4.51 -10.90 3.09
C LEU A 29 -5.85 -11.04 3.80
N ALA A 30 -6.14 -10.15 4.77
CA ALA A 30 -7.41 -10.16 5.50
C ALA A 30 -8.60 -10.01 4.55
N GLY A 31 -8.57 -9.04 3.62
CA GLY A 31 -9.65 -8.83 2.65
C GLY A 31 -9.79 -9.96 1.63
N THR A 32 -8.70 -10.61 1.24
CA THR A 32 -8.75 -11.78 0.34
C THR A 32 -9.42 -12.96 1.03
N LEU A 33 -9.18 -13.17 2.33
CA LEU A 33 -9.74 -14.28 3.09
C LEU A 33 -11.18 -14.02 3.55
N LEU A 34 -11.46 -12.83 4.07
CA LEU A 34 -12.74 -12.47 4.68
C LEU A 34 -13.77 -11.94 3.66
N GLY A 35 -13.33 -11.34 2.55
CA GLY A 35 -14.20 -10.79 1.51
C GLY A 35 -15.17 -9.73 2.05
N ALA A 36 -16.43 -9.78 1.62
CA ALA A 36 -17.52 -8.90 2.09
C ALA A 36 -17.93 -9.15 3.56
N GLY A 37 -17.39 -10.20 4.20
CA GLY A 37 -17.55 -10.43 5.64
C GLY A 37 -16.67 -9.53 6.52
N LEU A 38 -15.92 -8.59 5.93
CA LEU A 38 -15.17 -7.60 6.69
C LEU A 38 -16.14 -6.63 7.41
N PRO A 39 -15.94 -6.36 8.71
CA PRO A 39 -16.74 -5.38 9.44
C PRO A 39 -16.72 -4.02 8.72
N GLY A 40 -17.90 -3.44 8.47
CA GLY A 40 -18.03 -2.14 7.79
C GLY A 40 -18.39 -2.18 6.30
N LEU A 41 -18.51 -3.37 5.69
CA LEU A 41 -18.90 -3.55 4.27
C LEU A 41 -20.29 -4.20 4.09
N GLU A 42 -21.15 -4.08 5.10
CA GLU A 42 -22.47 -4.72 5.15
C GLU A 42 -23.44 -4.08 4.14
N ALA A 43 -23.48 -4.60 2.92
CA ALA A 43 -24.46 -4.20 1.91
C ALA A 43 -25.53 -5.30 1.72
N ALA A 44 -26.77 -4.94 1.99
CA ALA A 44 -27.93 -5.73 1.58
C ALA A 44 -28.10 -5.62 0.04
N THR A 45 -28.17 -6.78 -0.63
CA THR A 45 -28.73 -7.01 -2.00
C THR A 45 -27.77 -7.18 -3.20
N GLU A 46 -26.45 -7.27 -3.06
CA GLU A 46 -25.57 -7.63 -4.22
C GLU A 46 -24.30 -8.40 -3.81
N ALA A 47 -24.42 -9.23 -2.76
CA ALA A 47 -23.30 -9.74 -1.98
C ALA A 47 -22.23 -10.51 -2.78
N VAL A 48 -22.59 -11.27 -3.82
CA VAL A 48 -21.62 -12.12 -4.55
C VAL A 48 -20.68 -11.32 -5.44
N ASN A 49 -21.23 -10.35 -6.21
CA ASN A 49 -20.40 -9.51 -7.09
C ASN A 49 -19.52 -8.57 -6.26
N LEU A 50 -20.08 -8.00 -5.19
CA LEU A 50 -19.34 -7.15 -4.27
C LEU A 50 -18.24 -7.93 -3.54
N ASP A 51 -18.53 -9.14 -3.03
CA ASP A 51 -17.54 -10.01 -2.39
C ASP A 51 -16.40 -10.36 -3.35
N SER A 52 -16.73 -10.77 -4.58
CA SER A 52 -15.75 -11.05 -5.63
C SER A 52 -14.85 -9.83 -5.91
N HIS A 53 -15.45 -8.65 -6.04
CA HIS A 53 -14.71 -7.40 -6.27
C HIS A 53 -13.80 -7.03 -5.09
N ILE A 54 -14.28 -7.16 -3.85
CA ILE A 54 -13.50 -6.93 -2.63
C ILE A 54 -12.30 -7.88 -2.57
N ARG A 55 -12.52 -9.18 -2.81
CA ARG A 55 -11.43 -10.17 -2.82
C ARG A 55 -10.41 -9.89 -3.90
N TYR A 56 -10.84 -9.51 -5.10
CA TYR A 56 -9.95 -9.11 -6.18
C TYR A 56 -9.08 -7.92 -5.81
N LEU A 57 -9.67 -6.81 -5.33
CA LEU A 57 -8.93 -5.63 -4.92
C LEU A 57 -7.99 -5.92 -3.74
N SER A 58 -8.42 -6.76 -2.80
CA SER A 58 -7.59 -7.19 -1.68
C SER A 58 -6.41 -8.05 -2.12
N GLY A 59 -6.61 -8.94 -3.10
CA GLY A 59 -5.55 -9.72 -3.72
C GLY A 59 -4.53 -8.85 -4.45
N LEU A 60 -4.99 -7.81 -5.16
CA LEU A 60 -4.10 -6.81 -5.76
C LEU A 60 -3.29 -6.07 -4.69
N LEU A 61 -3.94 -5.62 -3.60
CA LEU A 61 -3.28 -4.93 -2.50
C LEU A 61 -2.21 -5.82 -1.84
N LEU A 62 -2.53 -7.10 -1.60
CA LEU A 62 -1.58 -8.09 -1.12
C LEU A 62 -0.40 -8.24 -2.08
N GLY A 63 -0.67 -8.38 -3.38
CA GLY A 63 0.34 -8.46 -4.42
C GLY A 63 1.27 -7.25 -4.47
N ILE A 64 0.73 -6.04 -4.27
CA ILE A 64 1.50 -4.79 -4.16
C ILE A 64 2.39 -4.82 -2.92
N GLY A 65 1.85 -5.21 -1.76
CA GLY A 65 2.61 -5.34 -0.51
C GLY A 65 3.78 -6.32 -0.61
N LEU A 66 3.52 -7.52 -1.15
CA LEU A 66 4.56 -8.51 -1.45
C LEU A 66 5.56 -7.97 -2.50
N GLY A 67 5.06 -7.20 -3.47
CA GLY A 67 5.86 -6.47 -4.43
C GLY A 67 6.90 -5.57 -3.76
N PHE A 68 6.48 -4.76 -2.77
CA PHE A 68 7.38 -3.89 -2.01
C PHE A 68 8.42 -4.68 -1.22
N TRP A 69 8.02 -5.72 -0.49
CA TRP A 69 8.98 -6.59 0.21
C TRP A 69 10.01 -7.19 -0.74
N SER A 70 9.59 -7.62 -1.93
CA SER A 70 10.50 -8.14 -2.95
C SER A 70 11.54 -7.12 -3.46
N THR A 71 11.33 -5.81 -3.24
CA THR A 71 12.30 -4.77 -3.60
C THR A 71 13.43 -4.62 -2.59
N VAL A 72 13.17 -4.92 -1.30
CA VAL A 72 14.09 -4.66 -0.18
C VAL A 72 14.71 -5.92 0.43
N MET A 73 14.14 -7.11 0.19
CA MET A 73 14.71 -8.39 0.58
C MET A 73 15.88 -8.86 -0.31
N ARG A 74 16.19 -8.13 -1.38
CA ARG A 74 17.29 -8.45 -2.31
C ARG A 74 18.63 -7.87 -1.83
N PRO A 75 19.79 -8.42 -2.21
CA PRO A 75 21.10 -7.85 -1.86
C PRO A 75 21.25 -6.39 -2.31
N ALA A 76 20.73 -6.04 -3.48
CA ALA A 76 20.58 -4.66 -3.95
C ALA A 76 19.08 -4.27 -4.02
N ILE A 77 18.76 -3.04 -3.65
CA ILE A 77 17.38 -2.52 -3.67
C ILE A 77 16.95 -2.29 -5.11
N ARG A 78 15.76 -2.77 -5.49
CA ARG A 78 15.18 -2.55 -6.84
C ARG A 78 14.31 -1.28 -6.85
N LEU A 79 14.96 -0.11 -6.97
CA LEU A 79 14.32 1.20 -6.86
C LEU A 79 13.34 1.49 -8.00
N ASP A 80 13.63 1.04 -9.21
CA ASP A 80 12.75 1.04 -10.37
C ASP A 80 11.40 0.36 -10.09
N ARG A 81 11.44 -0.88 -9.57
CA ARG A 81 10.22 -1.59 -9.18
C ARG A 81 9.52 -0.92 -8.00
N PHE A 82 10.28 -0.42 -7.02
CA PHE A 82 9.73 0.32 -5.88
C PHE A 82 8.94 1.55 -6.35
N ARG A 83 9.51 2.35 -7.26
CA ARG A 83 8.90 3.56 -7.80
C ARG A 83 7.62 3.26 -8.56
N LEU A 84 7.60 2.20 -9.37
CA LEU A 84 6.39 1.75 -10.06
C LEU A 84 5.27 1.42 -9.06
N LEU A 85 5.58 0.62 -8.03
CA LEU A 85 4.60 0.26 -7.00
C LEU A 85 4.11 1.49 -6.23
N ALA A 86 5.00 2.44 -5.91
CA ALA A 86 4.63 3.68 -5.26
C ALA A 86 3.66 4.52 -6.12
N VAL A 87 3.90 4.62 -7.43
CA VAL A 87 2.98 5.31 -8.35
C VAL A 87 1.62 4.62 -8.40
N ILE A 88 1.57 3.29 -8.42
CA ILE A 88 0.31 2.53 -8.39
C ILE A 88 -0.47 2.84 -7.11
N VAL A 89 0.20 2.87 -5.95
CA VAL A 89 -0.43 3.21 -4.67
C VAL A 89 -0.95 4.65 -4.65
N ILE A 90 -0.18 5.60 -5.17
CA ILE A 90 -0.60 7.01 -5.27
C ILE A 90 -1.84 7.15 -6.19
N ALA A 91 -1.87 6.42 -7.31
CA ALA A 91 -3.04 6.39 -8.19
C ALA A 91 -4.28 5.82 -7.48
N GLY A 92 -4.11 4.76 -6.68
CA GLY A 92 -5.16 4.23 -5.80
C GLY A 92 -5.65 5.26 -4.77
N GLY A 93 -4.73 5.98 -4.13
CA GLY A 93 -5.06 7.06 -3.21
C GLY A 93 -5.79 8.22 -3.88
N ALA A 94 -5.43 8.56 -5.12
CA ALA A 94 -6.15 9.57 -5.89
C ALA A 94 -7.60 9.15 -6.18
N ALA A 95 -7.83 7.87 -6.52
CA ALA A 95 -9.18 7.33 -6.67
C ALA A 95 -9.97 7.34 -5.35
N ARG A 96 -9.30 7.05 -4.21
CA ARG A 96 -9.93 7.13 -2.88
C ARG A 96 -10.22 8.57 -2.46
N LEU A 97 -9.36 9.54 -2.79
CA LEU A 97 -9.62 10.96 -2.58
C LEU A 97 -10.83 11.42 -3.41
N LEU A 98 -10.90 11.00 -4.67
CA LEU A 98 -12.07 11.28 -5.51
C LEU A 98 -13.35 10.72 -4.87
N SER A 99 -13.31 9.49 -4.35
CA SER A 99 -14.44 8.91 -3.61
C SER A 99 -14.82 9.77 -2.40
N LEU A 100 -13.86 10.26 -1.62
CA LEU A 100 -14.14 11.16 -0.49
C LEU A 100 -14.85 12.44 -0.92
N LEU A 101 -14.42 13.04 -2.04
CA LEU A 101 -15.01 14.26 -2.58
C LEU A 101 -16.43 14.06 -3.13
N LEU A 102 -16.74 12.86 -3.62
CA LEU A 102 -18.03 12.54 -4.24
C LEU A 102 -19.05 11.94 -3.27
N ALA A 103 -18.59 11.09 -2.33
CA ALA A 103 -19.44 10.29 -1.44
C ALA A 103 -19.29 10.65 0.04
N GLY A 104 -18.31 11.49 0.40
CA GLY A 104 -18.08 11.95 1.77
C GLY A 104 -17.02 11.16 2.53
N TRP A 105 -16.93 11.40 3.83
CA TRP A 105 -15.85 10.86 4.67
C TRP A 105 -16.01 9.36 4.92
N PRO A 106 -14.97 8.55 4.67
CA PRO A 106 -14.98 7.15 5.03
C PRO A 106 -14.62 6.96 6.51
N ASP A 107 -14.68 5.72 6.98
CA ASP A 107 -14.29 5.35 8.34
C ASP A 107 -12.76 5.49 8.59
N ALA A 108 -12.37 5.40 9.86
CA ALA A 108 -10.99 5.67 10.28
C ALA A 108 -9.92 4.83 9.56
N PRO A 109 -10.09 3.52 9.32
CA PRO A 109 -9.14 2.72 8.55
C PRO A 109 -8.91 3.25 7.13
N HIS A 110 -9.97 3.66 6.42
CA HIS A 110 -9.86 4.20 5.07
C HIS A 110 -9.23 5.60 5.04
N VAL A 111 -9.48 6.44 6.07
CA VAL A 111 -8.78 7.72 6.23
C VAL A 111 -7.28 7.50 6.48
N ALA A 112 -6.92 6.54 7.33
CA ALA A 112 -5.52 6.18 7.57
C ALA A 112 -4.85 5.64 6.29
N ALA A 113 -5.56 4.83 5.51
CA ALA A 113 -5.09 4.35 4.21
C ALA A 113 -4.87 5.49 3.22
N LEU A 114 -5.79 6.46 3.16
CA LEU A 114 -5.65 7.65 2.31
C LEU A 114 -4.40 8.47 2.67
N ALA A 115 -4.13 8.66 3.97
CA ALA A 115 -2.91 9.34 4.43
C ALA A 115 -1.65 8.54 4.07
N MET A 116 -1.69 7.21 4.21
CA MET A 116 -0.59 6.33 3.77
C MET A 116 -0.31 6.49 2.27
N GLU A 117 -1.35 6.51 1.44
CA GLU A 117 -1.24 6.57 -0.02
C GLU A 117 -0.80 7.93 -0.56
N LEU A 118 -1.25 9.03 0.06
CA LEU A 118 -1.04 10.39 -0.47
C LEU A 118 -0.03 11.22 0.33
N VAL A 119 0.46 10.72 1.46
CA VAL A 119 1.51 11.40 2.25
C VAL A 119 2.73 10.50 2.40
N VAL A 120 2.55 9.30 2.97
CA VAL A 120 3.68 8.42 3.30
C VAL A 120 4.32 7.86 2.03
N THR A 121 3.53 7.36 1.08
CA THR A 121 4.06 6.80 -0.17
C THR A 121 4.80 7.84 -1.02
N PRO A 122 4.28 9.06 -1.26
CA PRO A 122 5.03 10.12 -1.93
C PRO A 122 6.34 10.50 -1.21
N ALA A 123 6.34 10.53 0.12
CA ALA A 123 7.56 10.80 0.90
C ALA A 123 8.61 9.70 0.68
N LEU A 124 8.22 8.42 0.70
CA LEU A 124 9.12 7.32 0.38
C LEU A 124 9.58 7.35 -1.08
N LEU A 125 8.69 7.72 -2.01
CA LEU A 125 9.03 7.88 -3.42
C LEU A 125 10.11 8.96 -3.60
N ALA A 126 9.94 10.12 -2.97
CA ALA A 126 10.92 11.20 -2.97
C ALA A 126 12.25 10.77 -2.32
N TRP A 127 12.20 10.02 -1.23
CA TRP A 127 13.41 9.44 -0.62
C TRP A 127 14.11 8.46 -1.57
N SER A 128 13.37 7.62 -2.27
CA SER A 128 13.93 6.67 -3.25
C SER A 128 14.68 7.33 -4.41
N MET A 129 14.45 8.62 -4.68
CA MET A 129 15.18 9.38 -5.71
C MET A 129 16.56 9.85 -5.25
N ARG A 130 16.83 9.80 -3.94
CA ARG A 130 18.10 10.21 -3.32
C ARG A 130 19.04 9.03 -3.04
N LEU A 131 18.52 7.81 -3.12
CA LEU A 131 19.23 6.53 -2.92
C LEU A 131 19.80 5.96 -4.23
#